data_AF-A0A1Q7CMX8-F1
#
_entry.id   AF-A0A1Q7CMX8-F1
#
_cell.length_a   1.000
_cell.length_b   1.000
_cell.length_c   1.000
_cell.angle_alpha   90.00
_cell.angle_beta   90.00
_cell.angle_gamma   90.00
#
_symmetry.space_group_name_H-M   'P 1'
#
loop_
_entity.id
_entity.type
_entity.pdbx_description
1 polymer ?
#
loop_
_entity_poly.entity_id
_entity_poly.type
_entity_poly.pdbx_seq_one_letter_code
_entity_poly.pdbx_strand_id
1 'polypeptide(L)'
;MKCGQAACACQRDPKAAHGPYFLLTQKVEGKTHSRYVSPEQAPVVRRQIESGRQFRERVEAYWEACERWADEHLEGIPVSAEEAEKGGSPRTWKAKSPKKSKRS
;
A
#
# COMPACT_ATOMS: atom_id res chain seq x y z
N MET A 1 21.01 21.80 -11.37
CA MET A 1 21.53 20.89 -10.32
C MET A 1 22.98 20.56 -10.64
N LYS A 2 23.88 20.62 -9.65
CA LYS A 2 25.25 20.14 -9.77
C LYS A 2 25.32 18.66 -9.38
N CYS A 3 26.04 17.85 -10.14
CA CYS A 3 26.25 16.43 -9.81
C CYS A 3 27.45 16.25 -8.86
N GLY A 4 27.70 15.03 -8.39
CA GLY A 4 28.85 14.71 -7.53
C GLY A 4 30.19 14.59 -8.27
N GLN A 5 30.20 14.54 -9.59
CA GLN A 5 31.42 14.38 -10.39
C GLN A 5 32.20 15.70 -10.46
N ALA A 6 33.43 15.72 -9.97
CA ALA A 6 34.27 16.93 -9.93
C ALA A 6 34.63 17.46 -11.33
N ALA A 7 34.77 16.57 -12.30
CA ALA A 7 35.10 16.91 -13.69
C ALA A 7 33.87 17.31 -14.55
N CYS A 8 32.65 17.29 -13.99
CA CYS A 8 31.46 17.59 -14.78
C CYS A 8 31.33 19.10 -15.08
N ALA A 9 30.93 19.43 -16.31
CA ALA A 9 30.70 20.81 -16.74
C ALA A 9 29.68 21.55 -15.86
N CYS A 10 28.68 20.85 -15.30
CA CYS A 10 27.70 21.43 -14.39
C CYS A 10 28.32 22.10 -13.14
N GLN A 11 29.57 21.77 -12.78
CA GLN A 11 30.25 22.38 -11.64
C GLN A 11 30.64 23.83 -11.88
N ARG A 12 30.94 24.17 -13.14
CA ARG A 12 31.53 25.45 -13.56
C ARG A 12 30.61 26.26 -14.48
N ASP A 13 29.78 25.59 -15.28
CA ASP A 13 28.83 26.24 -16.21
C ASP A 13 27.37 26.02 -15.78
N PRO A 14 26.64 27.09 -15.42
CA PRO A 14 25.20 27.02 -15.12
C PRO A 14 24.33 26.53 -16.29
N LYS A 15 24.73 26.73 -17.55
CA LYS A 15 23.98 26.23 -18.72
C LYS A 15 24.12 24.71 -18.91
N ALA A 16 25.22 24.14 -18.40
CA ALA A 16 25.43 22.70 -18.32
C ALA A 16 24.83 22.08 -17.06
N ALA A 17 24.07 22.84 -16.27
CA ALA A 17 23.42 22.31 -15.08
C ALA A 17 22.46 21.18 -15.44
N HIS A 18 22.51 20.10 -14.67
CA HIS A 18 21.51 19.04 -14.80
C HIS A 18 20.15 19.62 -14.45
N GLY A 19 19.15 19.28 -15.26
CA GLY A 19 17.77 19.67 -15.01
C GLY A 19 17.24 19.05 -13.72
N PRO A 20 16.13 19.57 -13.18
CA PRO A 20 15.40 18.84 -12.17
C PRO A 20 14.90 17.53 -12.79
N TYR A 21 15.40 16.40 -12.28
CA TYR A 21 14.88 15.09 -12.62
C TYR A 21 13.64 14.82 -11.76
N PHE A 22 12.47 14.84 -12.37
CA PHE A 22 11.26 14.40 -11.70
C PHE A 22 11.10 12.89 -11.90
N LEU A 23 11.05 12.16 -10.80
CA LEU A 23 10.83 10.71 -10.79
C LEU A 23 9.50 10.45 -10.09
N LEU A 24 8.56 9.81 -10.81
CA LEU A 24 7.35 9.29 -10.21
C LEU A 24 7.62 7.85 -9.76
N THR A 25 7.49 7.61 -8.46
CA THR A 25 7.66 6.30 -7.84
C THR A 25 6.33 5.85 -7.23
N GLN A 26 5.90 4.62 -7.53
CA GLN A 26 4.66 4.04 -7.03
C GLN A 26 4.83 2.56 -6.70
N LYS A 27 4.06 2.05 -5.74
CA LYS A 27 3.97 0.61 -5.48
C LYS A 27 2.85 0.00 -6.31
N VAL A 28 3.14 -1.03 -7.09
CA VAL A 28 2.18 -1.82 -7.87
C VAL A 28 2.46 -3.29 -7.55
N GLU A 29 1.45 -4.02 -7.08
CA GLU A 29 1.58 -5.45 -6.71
C GLU A 29 2.75 -5.73 -5.75
N GLY A 30 2.96 -4.84 -4.78
CA GLY A 30 4.07 -4.94 -3.82
C GLY A 30 5.45 -4.58 -4.36
N LYS A 31 5.59 -4.29 -5.66
CA LYS A 31 6.84 -3.89 -6.30
C LYS A 31 6.91 -2.38 -6.50
N THR A 32 8.12 -1.82 -6.44
CA THR A 32 8.35 -0.40 -6.70
C THR A 32 8.55 -0.16 -8.19
N HIS A 33 7.68 0.63 -8.79
CA HIS A 33 7.77 1.09 -10.17
C HIS A 33 8.14 2.56 -10.19
N SER A 34 9.18 2.91 -10.94
CA SER A 34 9.67 4.28 -11.07
C SER A 34 9.74 4.68 -12.54
N ARG A 35 9.26 5.89 -12.87
CA ARG A 35 9.38 6.45 -14.22
C ARG A 35 9.74 7.93 -14.17
N TYR A 36 10.54 8.39 -15.12
CA TYR A 36 10.82 9.82 -15.27
C TYR A 36 9.58 10.55 -15.80
N VAL A 37 9.40 11.78 -15.34
CA VAL A 37 8.36 12.69 -15.84
C VAL A 37 9.01 14.01 -16.23
N SER A 38 8.48 14.62 -17.28
CA SER A 38 8.97 15.92 -17.72
C SER A 38 8.60 17.04 -16.72
N PRO A 39 9.33 18.16 -16.71
CA PRO A 39 8.97 19.33 -15.91
C PRO A 39 7.53 19.81 -16.14
N GLU A 40 7.03 19.72 -17.36
CA GLU A 40 5.67 20.11 -17.75
C GLU A 40 4.62 19.15 -17.19
N GLN A 41 4.95 17.85 -17.07
CA GLN A 41 4.07 16.84 -16.48
C GLN A 41 4.08 16.85 -14.95
N ALA A 42 5.16 17.32 -14.32
CA ALA A 42 5.32 17.25 -12.87
C ALA A 42 4.17 17.91 -12.08
N PRO A 43 3.63 19.09 -12.44
CA PRO A 43 2.48 19.68 -11.77
C PRO A 43 1.21 18.84 -11.88
N VAL A 44 0.97 18.21 -13.03
CA VAL A 44 -0.19 17.34 -13.27
C VAL A 44 -0.10 16.10 -12.39
N VAL A 45 1.06 15.46 -12.36
CA VAL A 45 1.31 14.27 -11.54
C VAL A 45 1.11 14.58 -10.05
N ARG A 46 1.60 15.73 -9.56
CA ARG A 46 1.39 16.13 -8.16
C ARG A 46 -0.09 16.27 -7.81
N ARG A 47 -0.88 16.92 -8.67
CA ARG A 47 -2.33 17.07 -8.46
C ARG A 47 -3.01 15.70 -8.42
N GLN A 48 -2.66 14.79 -9.32
CA GLN A 48 -3.23 13.44 -9.34
C GLN A 48 -2.89 12.64 -8.08
N ILE A 49 -1.64 12.73 -7.59
CA ILE A 49 -1.24 12.09 -6.32
C ILE A 49 -2.09 12.62 -5.17
N GLU A 50 -2.29 13.93 -5.10
CA GLU A 50 -3.06 14.57 -4.04
C GLU A 50 -4.54 14.16 -4.10
N SER A 51 -5.17 14.24 -5.27
CA SER A 51 -6.54 13.75 -5.48
C SER A 51 -6.68 12.27 -5.10
N GLY A 52 -5.70 11.43 -5.44
CA GLY A 52 -5.70 10.01 -5.07
C GLY A 52 -5.57 9.77 -3.57
N ARG A 53 -4.84 10.63 -2.84
CA ARG A 53 -4.75 10.56 -1.36
C ARG A 53 -6.09 10.90 -0.73
N GLN A 54 -6.69 12.02 -1.14
CA GLN A 54 -7.98 12.47 -0.62
C GLN A 54 -9.10 11.47 -0.93
N PHE A 55 -9.07 10.85 -2.12
CA PHE A 55 -10.03 9.81 -2.47
C PHE A 55 -9.92 8.61 -1.53
N ARG A 56 -8.71 8.11 -1.27
CA ARG A 56 -8.50 6.98 -0.34
C ARG A 56 -8.97 7.30 1.07
N GLU A 57 -8.65 8.50 1.57
CA GLU A 57 -9.09 8.95 2.88
C GLU A 57 -10.63 8.95 3.00
N ARG A 58 -11.34 9.41 1.96
CA ARG A 58 -12.80 9.40 1.94
C ARG A 58 -13.39 7.99 1.89
N VAL A 59 -12.75 7.07 1.16
CA VAL A 59 -13.18 5.67 1.12
C VAL A 59 -13.00 5.00 2.48
N GLU A 60 -11.88 5.25 3.15
CA GLU A 60 -11.62 4.74 4.50
C GLU A 60 -12.66 5.28 5.50
N ALA A 61 -12.89 6.60 5.50
CA ALA A 61 -13.86 7.23 6.38
C ALA A 61 -15.30 6.71 6.13
N TYR A 62 -15.64 6.43 4.88
CA TYR A 62 -16.92 5.80 4.53
C TYR A 62 -17.00 4.38 5.07
N TRP A 63 -15.94 3.59 4.92
CA TRP A 63 -15.86 2.22 5.44
C TRP A 63 -16.05 2.17 6.95
N GLU A 64 -15.31 3.00 7.70
CA GLU A 64 -15.46 3.12 9.15
C GLU A 64 -16.89 3.54 9.55
N ALA A 65 -17.54 4.39 8.76
CA ALA A 65 -18.93 4.77 9.02
C ALA A 65 -19.90 3.60 8.85
N CYS A 66 -19.68 2.74 7.85
CA CYS A 66 -20.46 1.53 7.66
C CYS A 66 -20.26 0.55 8.82
N GLU A 67 -19.03 0.37 9.30
CA GLU A 67 -18.74 -0.52 10.44
C GLU A 67 -19.43 -0.02 11.71
N ARG A 68 -19.32 1.28 12.03
CA ARG A 68 -20.03 1.86 13.18
C ARG A 68 -21.54 1.68 13.10
N TRP A 69 -22.12 1.89 11.91
CA TRP A 69 -23.56 1.71 11.71
C TRP A 69 -23.99 0.25 11.88
N ALA A 70 -23.15 -0.70 11.45
CA ALA A 70 -23.40 -2.12 11.66
C ALA A 70 -23.36 -2.49 13.15
N ASP A 71 -22.38 -1.98 13.90
CA ASP A 71 -22.27 -2.22 15.34
C ASP A 71 -23.49 -1.67 16.10
N GLU A 72 -23.90 -0.43 15.81
CA GLU A 72 -25.10 0.19 16.40
C GLU A 72 -26.37 -0.63 16.10
N HIS A 73 -26.49 -1.15 14.87
CA HIS A 73 -27.61 -1.99 14.49
C HIS A 73 -27.62 -3.32 15.25
N LEU A 74 -26.46 -3.94 15.43
CA LEU A 74 -26.31 -5.21 16.15
C LEU A 74 -26.57 -5.06 17.66
N GLU A 75 -26.17 -3.95 18.29
CA GLU A 75 -26.51 -3.67 19.69
C GLU A 75 -28.02 -3.58 19.93
N GLY A 76 -28.77 -3.14 18.91
CA GLY A 76 -30.24 -3.07 18.95
C GLY A 76 -30.95 -4.41 18.73
N ILE A 77 -30.25 -5.45 18.28
CA ILE A 77 -30.82 -6.79 18.08
C ILE A 77 -30.55 -7.63 19.33
N PRO A 78 -31.59 -8.02 20.09
CA PRO A 78 -31.38 -8.91 21.22
C PRO A 78 -30.83 -10.24 20.70
N VAL A 79 -29.67 -10.66 21.24
CA VAL A 79 -29.11 -11.98 20.96
C VAL A 79 -30.15 -13.01 21.40
N SER A 80 -30.81 -13.67 20.44
CA SER A 80 -31.64 -14.83 20.76
C SER A 80 -30.72 -15.90 21.30
N ALA A 81 -30.90 -16.24 22.58
CA ALA A 81 -30.18 -17.30 23.27
C ALA A 81 -30.61 -18.69 22.79
N GLU A 82 -30.53 -18.95 21.48
CA GLU A 82 -30.40 -20.30 20.96
C GLU A 82 -28.91 -20.49 20.67
N GLU A 83 -28.23 -20.98 21.70
CA GLU A 83 -26.85 -21.46 21.65
C GLU A 83 -26.68 -22.33 20.40
N ALA A 84 -25.98 -21.81 19.39
CA ALA A 84 -25.40 -22.65 18.37
C ALA A 84 -24.36 -23.54 19.07
N GLU A 85 -24.78 -24.72 19.52
CA GLU A 85 -23.88 -25.78 19.95
C GLU A 85 -22.79 -25.89 18.89
N LYS A 86 -21.55 -25.56 19.26
CA LYS A 86 -20.38 -25.89 18.46
C LYS A 86 -20.23 -27.40 18.50
N GLY A 87 -21.00 -28.10 17.67
CA GLY A 87 -20.79 -29.49 17.30
C GLY A 87 -19.43 -29.61 16.62
N GLY A 88 -18.37 -29.70 17.42
CA GLY A 88 -17.02 -29.87 16.92
C GLY A 88 -16.93 -31.16 16.13
N SER A 89 -16.79 -31.06 14.81
CA SER A 89 -16.50 -32.21 13.96
C SER A 89 -15.23 -32.89 14.48
N PRO A 90 -15.22 -34.20 14.76
CA PRO A 90 -14.01 -34.88 15.19
C PRO A 90 -12.95 -34.74 14.10
N ARG A 91 -11.74 -34.33 14.50
CA ARG A 91 -10.59 -34.17 13.60
C ARG A 91 -10.19 -35.54 13.07
N THR A 92 -10.51 -35.84 11.81
CA THR A 92 -10.17 -37.13 11.17
C THR A 92 -8.73 -37.18 10.62
N TRP A 93 -7.93 -36.13 10.80
CA TRP A 93 -6.58 -36.10 10.24
C TRP A 93 -5.52 -36.47 11.27
N LYS A 94 -5.01 -37.70 11.17
CA LYS A 94 -3.77 -38.12 11.82
C LYS A 94 -2.62 -37.30 11.24
N ALA A 95 -1.94 -36.52 12.08
CA ALA A 95 -0.69 -35.86 11.73
C ALA A 95 0.36 -36.92 11.37
N LYS A 96 0.66 -37.08 10.08
CA LYS A 96 1.89 -37.77 9.66
C LYS A 96 3.03 -36.77 9.82
N SER A 97 3.71 -36.83 10.95
CA SER A 97 4.96 -36.09 11.18
C SER A 97 5.95 -36.41 10.05
N PRO A 98 6.49 -35.42 9.32
CA PRO A 98 7.63 -35.67 8.45
C PRO A 98 8.84 -35.95 9.32
N LYS A 99 9.43 -37.15 9.18
CA LYS A 99 10.73 -37.47 9.79
C LYS A 99 11.77 -36.48 9.27
N LYS A 100 12.43 -35.76 10.18
CA LYS A 100 13.63 -34.95 9.90
C LYS A 100 14.64 -35.78 9.10
N SER A 101 14.84 -35.43 7.82
CA SER A 101 16.02 -35.90 7.08
C SER A 101 17.15 -34.91 7.31
N LYS A 102 18.19 -35.35 8.01
CA LYS A 102 19.48 -34.68 8.11
C LYS A 102 20.38 -35.28 7.04
N ARG A 103 20.95 -34.49 6.13
CA ARG A 103 22.16 -34.91 5.42
C ARG A 103 22.99 -33.72 4.91
N SER A 104 24.27 -33.82 5.29
CA SER A 104 25.54 -33.26 4.80
C SER A 104 25.55 -31.87 4.17
#